data_AF-A0A1N6V3I0-F1
#
_entry.id   AF-A0A1N6V3I0-F1
#
_cell.length_a   1.000
_cell.length_b   1.000
_cell.length_c   1.000
_cell.angle_alpha   90.00
_cell.angle_beta   90.00
_cell.angle_gamma   90.00
#
_symmetry.space_group_name_H-M   'P 1'
#
loop_
_entity.id
_entity.type
_entity.pdbx_description
1 polymer ?
#
loop_
_entity_poly.entity_id
_entity_poly.type
_entity_poly.pdbx_seq_one_letter_code
_entity_poly.pdbx_strand_id
1 'polypeptide(L)'
;MSDDLPKLTDDEETALHELELGVEGLRKAHGYLVHFHHATGRAMNHLQVAESNLREAGHDEFADHIRDEILPSGVLGDDRWTYELLETFEEEFFEHVVTFEQAVCENVASGERHVKERRQQRRWRERARD
;
A
#
# COMPACT_ATOMS: atom_id res chain seq x y z
N MET A 1 8.21 -20.27 20.47
CA MET A 1 6.80 -20.23 20.02
C MET A 1 6.14 -21.46 20.58
N SER A 2 5.04 -21.29 21.33
CA SER A 2 4.30 -22.41 21.90
C SER A 2 3.83 -23.34 20.77
N ASP A 3 3.97 -24.65 20.95
CA ASP A 3 3.55 -25.67 19.97
C ASP A 3 2.02 -25.88 19.97
N ASP A 4 1.31 -25.11 20.79
CA ASP A 4 -0.15 -25.17 20.97
C ASP A 4 -0.79 -23.92 20.34
N LEU A 5 -1.14 -24.03 19.06
CA LEU A 5 -1.95 -23.03 18.38
C LEU A 5 -3.33 -22.93 19.03
N PRO A 6 -3.97 -21.75 19.05
CA PRO A 6 -5.31 -21.61 19.60
C PRO A 6 -6.28 -22.57 18.90
N LYS A 7 -7.20 -23.16 19.67
CA LYS A 7 -8.31 -23.93 19.12
C LYS A 7 -9.35 -22.94 18.62
N LEU A 8 -9.60 -23.00 17.31
CA LEU A 8 -10.52 -22.12 16.59
C LEU A 8 -11.51 -23.00 15.84
N THR A 9 -12.74 -22.54 15.70
CA THR A 9 -13.69 -23.08 14.72
C THR A 9 -13.20 -22.82 13.29
N ASP A 10 -13.71 -23.59 12.34
CA ASP A 10 -13.37 -23.41 10.92
C ASP A 10 -13.77 -22.01 10.41
N ASP A 11 -14.88 -21.47 10.91
CA ASP A 11 -15.38 -20.13 10.57
C ASP A 11 -14.44 -19.03 11.12
N GLU A 12 -13.96 -19.17 12.37
CA GLU A 12 -12.99 -18.24 12.96
C GLU A 12 -11.64 -18.27 12.23
N GLU A 13 -11.13 -19.47 11.92
CA GLU A 13 -9.88 -19.62 11.16
C GLU A 13 -10.01 -19.02 9.75
N THR A 14 -11.16 -19.21 9.10
CA THR A 14 -11.44 -18.64 7.78
C THR A 14 -11.53 -17.11 7.85
N ALA A 15 -12.28 -16.56 8.80
CA ALA A 15 -12.44 -15.12 8.95
C ALA A 15 -11.10 -14.41 9.22
N LEU A 16 -10.27 -14.95 10.12
CA LEU A 16 -8.94 -14.41 10.39
C LEU A 16 -8.05 -14.43 9.16
N HIS A 17 -8.05 -15.54 8.42
CA HIS A 17 -7.27 -15.65 7.20
C HIS A 17 -7.73 -14.66 6.12
N GLU A 18 -9.04 -14.45 5.95
CA GLU A 18 -9.56 -13.44 5.00
C GLU A 18 -9.18 -12.01 5.42
N LEU A 19 -9.15 -11.69 6.71
CA LEU A 19 -8.66 -10.40 7.21
C LEU A 19 -7.17 -10.21 6.90
N GLU A 20 -6.35 -11.23 7.16
CA GLU A 20 -4.92 -11.21 6.83
C GLU A 20 -4.67 -11.03 5.33
N LEU A 21 -5.43 -11.73 4.48
CA LEU A 21 -5.38 -11.58 3.03
C LEU A 21 -5.83 -10.19 2.56
N GLY A 22 -6.88 -9.63 3.18
CA GLY A 22 -7.33 -8.27 2.90
C GLY A 22 -6.25 -7.24 3.20
N VAL A 23 -5.61 -7.34 4.38
CA VAL A 23 -4.49 -6.49 4.76
C VAL A 23 -3.29 -6.67 3.83
N GLU A 24 -2.96 -7.89 3.41
CA GLU A 24 -1.92 -8.15 2.40
C GLU A 24 -2.26 -7.50 1.06
N GLY A 25 -3.52 -7.60 0.62
CA GLY A 25 -4.02 -6.96 -0.60
C GLY A 25 -3.83 -5.44 -0.56
N LEU A 26 -4.14 -4.82 0.58
CA LEU A 26 -3.95 -3.37 0.77
C LEU A 26 -2.47 -2.98 0.82
N ARG A 27 -1.59 -3.80 1.39
CA ARG A 27 -0.13 -3.59 1.31
C ARG A 27 0.39 -3.63 -0.13
N LYS A 28 -0.18 -4.50 -0.98
CA LYS A 28 0.15 -4.50 -2.41
C LYS A 28 -0.37 -3.25 -3.11
N ALA A 29 -1.60 -2.82 -2.81
CA ALA A 29 -2.18 -1.58 -3.31
C ALA A 29 -1.32 -0.36 -2.94
N HIS A 30 -0.86 -0.28 -1.69
CA HIS A 30 0.10 0.71 -1.21
C HIS A 30 1.37 0.76 -2.07
N GLY A 31 1.96 -0.40 -2.36
CA GLY A 31 3.13 -0.49 -3.24
C GLY A 31 2.88 0.11 -4.63
N TYR A 32 1.67 -0.05 -5.19
CA TYR A 32 1.30 0.59 -6.45
C TYR A 32 1.14 2.11 -6.32
N LEU A 33 0.60 2.62 -5.21
CA LEU A 33 0.51 4.06 -4.96
C LEU A 33 1.90 4.70 -4.83
N VAL A 34 2.81 4.08 -4.09
CA VAL A 34 4.22 4.53 -3.99
C VAL A 34 4.89 4.52 -5.36
N HIS A 35 4.67 3.47 -6.15
CA HIS A 35 5.21 3.40 -7.50
C HIS A 35 4.67 4.53 -8.39
N PHE A 36 3.35 4.76 -8.35
CA PHE A 36 2.70 5.84 -9.09
C PHE A 36 3.24 7.21 -8.69
N HIS A 37 3.35 7.50 -7.38
CA HIS A 37 3.93 8.73 -6.86
C HIS A 37 5.33 8.98 -7.42
N HIS A 38 6.23 8.00 -7.33
CA HIS A 38 7.60 8.14 -7.84
C HIS A 38 7.66 8.25 -9.37
N ALA A 39 6.83 7.51 -10.10
CA ALA A 39 6.77 7.59 -11.56
C ALA A 39 6.33 8.98 -12.02
N THR A 40 5.31 9.54 -11.38
CA THR A 40 4.81 10.89 -11.61
C THR A 40 5.87 11.94 -11.29
N GLY A 41 6.53 11.85 -10.12
CA GLY A 41 7.61 12.79 -9.77
C GLY A 41 8.77 12.79 -10.78
N ARG A 42 9.16 11.61 -11.29
CA ARG A 42 10.16 11.53 -12.37
C ARG A 42 9.68 12.18 -13.67
N ALA A 43 8.41 12.00 -14.04
CA ALA A 43 7.85 12.66 -15.22
C ALA A 43 7.83 14.19 -15.06
N MET A 44 7.48 14.69 -13.88
CA MET A 44 7.51 16.14 -13.57
C MET A 44 8.94 16.71 -13.68
N ASN A 45 9.97 15.98 -13.25
CA ASN A 45 11.36 16.39 -13.45
C ASN A 45 11.70 16.56 -14.95
N HIS A 46 11.20 15.67 -15.82
CA HIS A 46 11.40 15.84 -17.26
C HIS A 46 10.69 17.08 -17.81
N LEU A 47 9.51 17.44 -17.27
CA LEU A 47 8.82 18.68 -17.65
C LEU A 47 9.61 19.91 -17.23
N GLN A 48 10.20 19.92 -16.03
CA GLN A 48 11.07 21.00 -15.58
C GLN A 48 12.33 21.15 -16.47
N VAL A 49 12.93 20.03 -16.91
CA VAL A 49 14.04 20.07 -17.87
C VAL A 49 13.56 20.61 -19.22
N ALA A 50 12.39 20.19 -19.69
CA ALA A 50 11.80 20.70 -20.93
C ALA A 50 11.52 22.21 -20.87
N GLU A 51 11.02 22.71 -19.74
CA GLU A 51 10.83 24.14 -19.46
C GLU A 51 12.14 24.91 -19.71
N SER A 52 13.24 24.44 -19.12
CA SER A 52 14.55 25.08 -19.23
C SER A 52 15.06 25.08 -20.67
N ASN A 53 14.96 23.93 -21.36
CA ASN A 53 15.38 23.78 -22.75
C ASN A 53 14.57 24.64 -23.71
N LEU A 54 13.25 24.73 -23.51
CA LEU A 54 12.37 25.59 -24.32
C LEU A 54 12.76 27.05 -24.17
N ARG A 55 13.11 27.47 -22.95
CA ARG A 55 13.55 28.83 -22.68
C ARG A 55 14.88 29.16 -23.36
N GLU A 56 15.86 28.27 -23.25
CA GLU A 56 17.15 28.43 -23.95
C GLU A 56 16.99 28.47 -25.47
N ALA A 57 15.99 27.77 -26.01
CA ALA A 57 15.65 27.80 -27.43
C ALA A 57 14.85 29.04 -27.87
N GLY A 58 14.48 29.95 -26.95
CA GLY A 58 13.71 31.17 -27.23
C GLY A 58 12.19 30.97 -27.32
N HIS A 59 11.67 29.85 -26.79
CA HIS A 59 10.25 29.54 -26.75
C HIS A 59 9.64 29.89 -25.37
N ASP A 60 9.72 31.16 -24.98
CA ASP A 60 9.33 31.65 -23.65
C ASP A 60 7.87 31.33 -23.27
N GLU A 61 6.93 31.48 -24.20
CA GLU A 61 5.50 31.26 -23.95
C GLU A 61 5.21 29.81 -23.49
N PHE A 62 5.82 28.81 -24.14
CA PHE A 62 5.63 27.41 -23.76
C PHE A 62 6.36 27.07 -22.46
N ALA A 63 7.53 27.67 -22.24
CA ALA A 63 8.25 27.50 -20.99
C ALA A 63 7.46 28.14 -19.81
N ASP A 64 6.84 29.30 -20.01
CA ASP A 64 6.01 29.95 -18.99
C ASP A 64 4.75 29.12 -18.69
N HIS A 65 4.11 28.54 -19.71
CA HIS A 65 2.97 27.64 -19.50
C HIS A 65 3.34 26.39 -18.69
N ILE A 66 4.50 25.77 -18.93
CA ILE A 66 4.96 24.65 -18.11
C ILE A 66 5.18 25.09 -16.66
N ARG A 67 5.84 26.24 -16.46
CA ARG A 67 6.18 26.77 -15.13
C ARG A 67 4.95 27.17 -14.31
N ASP A 68 4.02 27.89 -14.93
CA ASP A 68 2.92 28.56 -14.23
C ASP A 68 1.65 27.73 -14.17
N GLU A 69 1.44 26.83 -15.14
CA GLU A 69 0.20 26.07 -15.24
C GLU A 69 0.43 24.58 -15.00
N ILE A 70 1.38 23.95 -15.68
CA ILE A 70 1.52 22.47 -15.64
C ILE A 70 2.21 21.97 -14.37
N LEU A 71 3.37 22.51 -14.01
CA LEU A 71 4.12 22.05 -12.83
C LEU A 71 3.37 22.26 -11.50
N PRO A 72 2.62 23.36 -11.28
CA PRO A 72 1.91 23.57 -10.03
C PRO A 72 0.52 22.93 -9.96
N SER A 73 -0.10 22.47 -11.06
CA SER A 73 -1.52 22.05 -11.11
C SER A 73 -1.89 20.83 -10.27
N GLY A 74 -0.95 20.19 -9.60
CA GLY A 74 -1.15 18.83 -9.10
C GLY A 74 -1.44 17.85 -10.24
N VAL A 75 -1.68 16.59 -9.88
CA VAL A 75 -1.92 15.48 -10.84
C VAL A 75 -3.28 14.83 -10.60
N LEU A 76 -3.85 15.08 -9.44
CA LEU A 76 -5.20 14.69 -9.06
C LEU A 76 -6.07 15.95 -9.14
N GLY A 77 -7.33 15.81 -9.54
CA GLY A 77 -8.25 16.96 -9.61
C GLY A 77 -8.27 17.76 -8.30
N ASP A 78 -8.61 19.04 -8.42
CA ASP A 78 -8.56 20.05 -7.35
C ASP A 78 -7.13 20.35 -6.84
N ASP A 79 -6.17 20.47 -7.76
CA ASP A 79 -4.75 20.80 -7.50
C ASP A 79 -4.00 19.84 -6.56
N ARG A 80 -4.53 18.64 -6.36
CA ARG A 80 -3.98 17.66 -5.42
C ARG A 80 -2.78 16.91 -5.98
N TRP A 81 -1.83 16.65 -5.10
CA TRP A 81 -0.59 15.95 -5.40
C TRP A 81 -0.68 14.48 -5.04
N THR A 82 0.15 13.66 -5.70
CA THR A 82 0.13 12.21 -5.49
C THR A 82 0.57 11.78 -4.09
N TYR A 83 1.35 12.62 -3.38
CA TYR A 83 1.71 12.34 -1.98
C TYR A 83 0.51 12.50 -1.05
N GLU A 84 -0.39 13.45 -1.30
CA GLU A 84 -1.60 13.65 -0.48
C GLU A 84 -2.52 12.42 -0.56
N LEU A 85 -2.66 11.82 -1.74
CA LEU A 85 -3.37 10.56 -1.91
C LEU A 85 -2.71 9.41 -1.14
N LEU A 86 -1.37 9.36 -1.15
CA LEU A 86 -0.61 8.34 -0.44
C LEU A 86 -0.79 8.49 1.09
N GLU A 87 -0.60 9.69 1.62
CA GLU A 87 -0.79 10.02 3.04
C GLU A 87 -2.22 9.71 3.50
N THR A 88 -3.23 10.20 2.75
CA THR A 88 -4.63 9.93 3.08
C THR A 88 -4.93 8.41 3.09
N PHE A 89 -4.37 7.67 2.13
CA PHE A 89 -4.54 6.21 2.09
C PHE A 89 -3.89 5.53 3.30
N GLU A 90 -2.66 5.93 3.65
CA GLU A 90 -1.88 5.37 4.76
C GLU A 90 -2.54 5.65 6.12
N GLU A 91 -2.83 6.92 6.39
CA GLU A 91 -3.26 7.42 7.70
C GLU A 91 -4.75 7.16 7.99
N GLU A 92 -5.61 7.19 6.96
CA GLU A 92 -7.05 7.04 7.19
C GLU A 92 -7.50 5.59 6.98
N PHE A 93 -7.30 5.04 5.78
CA PHE A 93 -7.91 3.77 5.42
C PHE A 93 -7.04 2.58 5.82
N PHE A 94 -5.75 2.60 5.49
CA PHE A 94 -4.88 1.47 5.70
C PHE A 94 -4.61 1.23 7.19
N GLU A 95 -4.31 2.29 7.95
CA GLU A 95 -4.16 2.20 9.40
C GLU A 95 -5.42 1.62 10.06
N HIS A 96 -6.61 2.14 9.74
CA HIS A 96 -7.87 1.65 10.30
C HIS A 96 -8.08 0.15 10.07
N VAL A 97 -7.84 -0.34 8.85
CA VAL A 97 -8.00 -1.77 8.54
C VAL A 97 -6.97 -2.64 9.28
N VAL A 98 -5.71 -2.18 9.38
CA VAL A 98 -4.66 -2.90 10.12
C VAL A 98 -4.96 -2.95 11.61
N THR A 99 -5.39 -1.84 12.21
CA THR A 99 -5.78 -1.79 13.62
C THR A 99 -6.97 -2.70 13.90
N PHE A 100 -7.95 -2.73 12.99
CA PHE A 100 -9.11 -3.63 13.12
C PHE A 100 -8.69 -5.10 13.04
N GLU A 101 -7.86 -5.49 12.07
CA GLU A 101 -7.35 -6.87 11.97
C GLU A 101 -6.59 -7.29 13.23
N GLN A 102 -5.72 -6.43 13.74
CA GLN A 102 -4.97 -6.68 14.98
C GLN A 102 -5.90 -6.91 16.17
N ALA A 103 -6.92 -6.05 16.35
CA ALA A 103 -7.89 -6.20 17.42
C ALA A 103 -8.67 -7.52 17.30
N VAL A 104 -9.08 -7.92 16.10
CA VAL A 104 -9.76 -9.22 15.89
C VAL A 104 -8.82 -10.39 16.18
N CYS A 105 -7.56 -10.32 15.74
CA CYS A 105 -6.55 -11.35 16.00
C CYS A 105 -6.25 -11.51 17.50
N GLU A 106 -6.15 -10.41 18.24
CA GLU A 106 -6.00 -10.41 19.70
C GLU A 106 -7.18 -11.08 20.40
N ASN A 107 -8.41 -10.77 19.99
CA ASN A 107 -9.62 -11.29 20.64
C ASN A 107 -9.95 -12.74 20.27
N VAL A 108 -9.73 -13.14 19.01
CA VAL A 108 -10.15 -14.45 18.49
C VAL A 108 -9.03 -15.48 18.56
N ALA A 109 -7.79 -15.06 18.33
CA ALA A 109 -6.63 -15.97 18.27
C ALA A 109 -5.57 -15.69 19.33
N SER A 110 -5.88 -14.91 20.37
CA SER A 110 -4.93 -14.53 21.43
C SER A 110 -3.66 -13.88 20.87
N GLY A 111 -3.78 -13.16 19.75
CA GLY A 111 -2.67 -12.48 19.06
C GLY A 111 -1.85 -13.38 18.14
N GLU A 112 -2.22 -14.66 17.96
CA GLU A 112 -1.53 -15.55 17.02
C GLU A 112 -1.99 -15.31 15.58
N ARG A 113 -1.10 -14.77 14.74
CA ARG A 113 -1.31 -14.60 13.29
C ARG A 113 -1.05 -15.86 12.49
N HIS A 114 -1.56 -15.94 11.26
CA HIS A 114 -1.30 -17.00 10.29
C HIS A 114 -1.61 -18.39 10.83
N VAL A 115 -2.68 -18.52 11.63
CA VAL A 115 -3.03 -19.80 12.28
C VAL A 115 -3.24 -20.89 11.23
N LYS A 116 -3.89 -20.55 10.11
CA LYS A 116 -4.15 -21.47 8.99
C LYS A 116 -2.87 -21.99 8.34
N GLU A 117 -1.95 -21.10 8.02
CA GLU A 117 -0.65 -21.42 7.42
C GLU A 117 0.21 -22.20 8.41
N ARG A 118 0.19 -21.86 9.69
CA ARG A 118 0.94 -22.58 10.73
C ARG A 118 0.42 -24.00 10.93
N ARG A 119 -0.91 -24.20 10.92
CA ARG A 119 -1.53 -25.54 10.92
C ARG A 119 -1.13 -26.34 9.67
N GLN A 120 -1.14 -25.70 8.50
CA GLN A 120 -0.69 -26.32 7.24
C GLN A 120 0.80 -26.72 7.30
N GLN A 121 1.65 -25.82 7.77
CA GLN A 121 3.08 -26.07 7.98
C GLN A 121 3.31 -27.27 8.92
N ARG A 122 2.55 -27.36 10.01
CA ARG A 122 2.62 -28.49 10.97
C ARG A 122 2.31 -29.81 10.28
N ARG A 123 1.21 -29.89 9.50
CA ARG A 123 0.84 -31.10 8.74
C ARG A 123 1.93 -31.54 7.76
N TRP A 124 2.55 -30.59 7.06
CA TRP A 124 3.67 -30.90 6.15
C TRP A 124 4.89 -31.45 6.89
N ARG A 125 5.21 -30.90 8.08
CA ARG A 125 6.32 -31.37 8.92
C ARG A 125 6.07 -32.76 9.49
N GLU A 126 4.84 -33.07 9.90
CA GLU A 126 4.46 -34.39 10.41
C GLU A 126 4.61 -35.44 9.32
N ARG A 127 4.03 -35.18 8.13
CA ARG A 127 4.16 -36.08 6.97
C ARG A 127 5.61 -36.35 6.57
N ALA A 128 6.52 -35.41 6.77
CA ALA A 128 7.93 -35.58 6.42
C ALA A 128 8.72 -36.49 7.38
N ARG A 129 8.13 -36.86 8.52
CA ARG A 129 8.72 -37.76 9.53
C ARG A 129 8.24 -39.20 9.39
N ASP A 130 7.19 -39.42 8.61
CA ASP A 130 6.65 -40.75 8.24
C ASP A 130 7.39 -41.32 7.02
#